data_AF-A0A1G4FJP7-F1
#
_entry.id   AF-A0A1G4FJP7-F1
#
_cell.length_a   1.000
_cell.length_b   1.000
_cell.length_c   1.000
_cell.angle_alpha   90.00
_cell.angle_beta   90.00
_cell.angle_gamma   90.00
#
_symmetry.space_group_name_H-M   'P 1'
#
loop_
_entity.id
_entity.type
_entity.pdbx_description
1 polymer ?
#
loop_
_entity_poly.entity_id
_entity_poly.type
_entity_poly.pdbx_seq_one_letter_code
_entity_poly.pdbx_strand_id
1 'polypeptide(L)'
;MGLNIRKSTKIGKSTRLNISKSGIGVSTGVKGFRVGVGPKGVRKTTSIPGTGVYYTEQKSWGSINKGSKGERIDQPYLSPQDSMMEMLSGINPRTPSRATKLLIAGFICLILSAIFILFLPVAFILLVISAAIMLFTKDGRIAICTDIAKKSMLRYNFSKAEKECNKVLKIDKDNESARAMLDFISKDRKYI
;
A
#
# COMPACT_ATOMS: atom_id res chain seq x y z
N MET A 1 38.35 -18.95 -55.60
CA MET A 1 38.64 -19.09 -54.15
C MET A 1 38.39 -17.75 -53.48
N GLY A 2 37.56 -17.63 -52.45
CA GLY A 2 37.20 -16.32 -51.88
C GLY A 2 37.18 -16.30 -50.35
N LEU A 3 37.59 -15.18 -49.74
CA LEU A 3 37.78 -14.95 -48.30
C LEU A 3 36.57 -15.37 -47.45
N ASN A 4 36.62 -16.52 -46.75
CA ASN A 4 35.55 -17.01 -45.85
C ASN A 4 35.64 -16.35 -44.47
N ILE A 5 34.74 -15.41 -44.17
CA ILE A 5 34.64 -14.80 -42.83
C ILE A 5 33.59 -15.56 -42.03
N ARG A 6 34.02 -16.23 -40.95
CA ARG A 6 33.16 -16.80 -39.91
C ARG A 6 33.77 -16.51 -38.54
N LYS A 7 33.11 -15.68 -37.73
CA LYS A 7 33.56 -15.31 -36.38
C LYS A 7 32.45 -15.60 -35.38
N SER A 8 32.75 -16.34 -34.32
CA SER A 8 31.80 -16.63 -33.23
C SER A 8 32.30 -16.01 -31.94
N THR A 9 31.51 -15.12 -31.33
CA THR A 9 31.88 -14.42 -30.10
C THR A 9 30.83 -14.69 -29.02
N LYS A 10 31.27 -15.05 -27.81
CA LYS A 10 30.38 -15.18 -26.65
C LYS A 10 30.07 -13.77 -26.13
N ILE A 11 28.79 -13.43 -26.05
CA ILE A 11 28.34 -12.12 -25.54
C ILE A 11 27.90 -12.25 -24.07
N GLY A 12 27.60 -13.46 -23.59
CA GLY A 12 27.29 -13.73 -22.19
C GLY A 12 27.36 -15.22 -21.84
N LYS A 13 26.90 -15.60 -20.64
CA LYS A 13 27.00 -16.99 -20.11
C LYS A 13 26.35 -18.04 -21.01
N SER A 14 25.24 -17.69 -21.68
CA SER A 14 24.47 -18.62 -22.52
C SER A 14 24.24 -18.17 -23.96
N THR A 15 24.74 -16.99 -24.34
CA THR A 15 24.47 -16.37 -25.65
C THR A 15 25.75 -16.23 -26.49
N ARG A 16 25.67 -16.62 -27.75
CA ARG A 16 26.75 -16.55 -28.74
C ARG A 16 26.27 -15.84 -30.00
N LEU A 17 27.11 -14.99 -30.56
CA LEU A 17 26.91 -14.36 -31.85
C LEU A 17 27.82 -15.01 -32.88
N ASN A 18 27.25 -15.45 -33.99
CA ASN A 18 27.92 -16.10 -35.11
C ASN A 18 27.80 -15.21 -36.34
N ILE A 19 28.88 -14.53 -36.70
CA ILE A 19 28.98 -13.72 -37.90
C ILE A 19 29.56 -14.61 -38.99
N SER A 20 28.90 -14.70 -40.13
CA SER A 20 29.36 -15.49 -41.27
C SER A 20 29.12 -14.74 -42.58
N LYS A 21 29.68 -15.22 -43.70
CA LYS A 21 29.37 -14.72 -45.05
C LYS A 21 27.88 -14.63 -45.36
N SER A 22 27.11 -15.61 -44.91
CA SER A 22 25.66 -15.63 -45.15
C SER A 22 24.90 -14.63 -44.28
N GLY A 23 25.57 -14.01 -43.30
CA GLY A 23 24.96 -13.08 -42.35
C GLY A 23 25.31 -13.38 -40.91
N ILE A 24 24.74 -12.56 -40.02
CA ILE A 24 24.90 -12.62 -38.57
C ILE A 24 23.78 -13.48 -37.98
N GLY A 25 24.12 -14.37 -37.04
CA GLY A 25 23.17 -15.18 -36.30
C GLY A 25 23.46 -15.16 -34.81
N VAL A 26 22.43 -15.18 -33.98
CA VAL A 26 22.52 -15.19 -32.52
C VAL A 26 22.01 -16.54 -32.01
N SER A 27 22.65 -17.12 -31.01
CA SER A 27 22.18 -18.33 -30.36
C SER A 27 22.23 -18.18 -28.86
N THR A 28 21.08 -18.35 -28.20
CA THR A 28 20.92 -18.22 -26.75
C THR A 28 20.19 -19.43 -26.17
N GLY A 29 20.53 -19.83 -24.95
CA GLY A 29 19.79 -20.84 -24.20
C GLY A 29 20.62 -21.63 -23.21
N VAL A 30 19.93 -22.41 -22.37
CA VAL A 30 20.46 -23.15 -21.23
C VAL A 30 20.56 -24.66 -21.53
N LYS A 31 21.18 -25.44 -20.63
CA LYS A 31 21.24 -26.90 -20.78
C LYS A 31 19.82 -27.47 -20.79
N GLY A 32 19.39 -28.01 -21.93
CA GLY A 32 18.04 -28.53 -22.14
C GLY A 32 17.10 -27.65 -22.98
N PHE A 33 17.45 -26.39 -23.24
CA PHE A 33 16.67 -25.55 -24.17
C PHE A 33 17.52 -24.47 -24.83
N ARG A 34 17.61 -24.50 -26.15
CA ARG A 34 18.45 -23.60 -26.95
C ARG A 34 17.73 -23.09 -28.19
N VAL A 35 17.82 -21.79 -28.44
CA VAL A 35 17.27 -21.16 -29.64
C VAL A 35 18.37 -20.40 -30.37
N GLY A 36 18.47 -20.64 -31.67
CA GLY A 36 19.39 -19.98 -32.58
C GLY A 36 18.64 -19.34 -33.73
N VAL A 37 18.86 -18.05 -33.95
CA VAL A 37 18.35 -17.30 -35.10
C VAL A 37 19.54 -16.98 -35.99
N GLY A 38 19.45 -17.30 -37.27
CA GLY A 38 20.52 -17.00 -38.21
C GLY A 38 20.02 -16.82 -39.63
N PRO A 39 20.95 -16.56 -40.57
CA PRO A 39 20.61 -16.22 -41.94
C PRO A 39 19.90 -17.34 -42.72
N LYS A 40 19.97 -18.59 -42.25
CA LYS A 40 19.30 -19.75 -42.87
C LYS A 40 17.96 -20.10 -42.23
N GLY A 41 17.58 -19.45 -41.13
CA GLY A 41 16.37 -19.78 -40.39
C GLY A 41 16.54 -19.75 -38.87
N VAL A 42 15.47 -20.14 -38.19
CA VAL A 42 15.43 -20.31 -36.73
C VAL A 42 15.51 -21.79 -36.39
N ARG A 43 16.42 -22.12 -35.49
CA ARG A 43 16.60 -23.47 -34.93
C ARG A 43 16.30 -23.44 -33.44
N LYS A 44 15.32 -24.22 -33.01
CA LYS A 44 14.98 -24.44 -31.60
C LYS A 44 15.33 -25.89 -31.25
N THR A 45 16.02 -26.09 -30.15
CA THR A 45 16.41 -27.41 -29.66
C THR A 45 16.03 -27.52 -28.19
N THR A 46 15.17 -28.47 -27.86
CA THR A 46 14.77 -28.82 -26.49
C THR A 46 15.31 -30.21 -26.20
N SER A 47 15.99 -30.41 -25.07
CA SER A 47 16.57 -31.71 -24.71
C SER A 47 16.45 -32.01 -23.22
N ILE A 48 16.41 -33.30 -22.88
CA ILE A 48 16.45 -33.75 -21.50
C ILE A 48 17.94 -33.97 -21.13
N PRO A 49 18.47 -33.25 -20.12
CA PRO A 49 19.87 -33.36 -19.75
C PRO A 49 20.23 -34.77 -19.25
N GLY A 50 21.33 -35.35 -19.74
CA GLY A 50 21.84 -36.65 -19.25
C GLY A 50 21.19 -37.90 -19.86
N THR A 51 20.13 -37.75 -20.68
CA THR A 51 19.43 -38.89 -21.31
C THR A 51 19.71 -39.05 -22.80
N GLY A 52 20.37 -38.07 -23.43
CA GLY A 52 20.64 -38.08 -24.88
C GLY A 52 19.42 -37.78 -25.76
N VAL A 53 18.22 -37.60 -25.17
CA VAL A 53 16.98 -37.32 -25.91
C VAL A 53 16.85 -35.82 -26.19
N TYR A 54 16.75 -35.46 -27.46
CA TYR A 54 16.55 -34.08 -27.89
C TYR A 54 15.59 -33.97 -29.08
N TYR A 55 14.81 -32.90 -29.09
CA TYR A 55 13.94 -32.51 -30.20
C TYR A 55 14.46 -31.20 -30.79
N THR A 56 14.58 -31.14 -32.10
CA THR A 56 15.04 -29.93 -32.80
C THR A 56 14.08 -29.58 -33.91
N GLU A 57 13.54 -28.37 -33.84
CA GLU A 57 12.78 -27.75 -34.90
C GLU A 57 13.67 -26.76 -35.64
N GLN A 58 13.70 -26.85 -36.96
CA GLN A 58 14.39 -25.88 -37.81
C GLN A 58 13.41 -25.35 -38.85
N LYS A 59 13.11 -24.05 -38.76
CA LYS A 59 12.30 -23.35 -39.76
C LYS A 59 13.24 -22.57 -40.66
N SER A 60 13.32 -23.00 -41.92
CA SER A 60 14.12 -22.30 -42.93
C SER A 60 13.31 -21.17 -43.56
N TRP A 61 13.97 -20.08 -43.95
CA TRP A 61 13.28 -18.97 -44.60
C TRP A 61 12.67 -19.32 -45.97
N GLY A 62 13.18 -20.36 -46.65
CA GLY A 62 12.66 -20.80 -47.95
C GLY A 62 11.52 -21.81 -47.91
N SER A 63 11.28 -22.48 -46.77
CA SER A 63 10.24 -23.53 -46.64
C SER A 63 8.84 -23.00 -46.33
N ILE A 64 8.66 -21.69 -46.16
CA ILE A 64 7.35 -21.08 -45.87
C ILE A 64 6.41 -21.15 -47.11
N ASN A 65 6.90 -21.59 -48.27
CA ASN A 65 6.27 -21.34 -49.57
C ASN A 65 5.76 -22.55 -50.41
N LYS A 66 5.67 -23.82 -49.94
CA LYS A 66 5.13 -25.00 -50.71
C LYS A 66 4.66 -26.18 -49.80
N GLY A 67 3.50 -26.84 -49.85
CA GLY A 67 2.25 -26.75 -50.65
C GLY A 67 1.24 -27.92 -50.38
N SER A 68 -0.01 -27.80 -50.86
CA SER A 68 -1.06 -28.84 -51.03
C SER A 68 -1.46 -28.88 -52.53
N LYS A 69 -1.64 -30.05 -53.19
CA LYS A 69 -1.62 -30.17 -54.69
C LYS A 69 -2.66 -29.31 -55.41
N GLY A 70 -2.34 -28.38 -56.31
CA GLY A 70 -1.24 -27.42 -56.27
C GLY A 70 -1.89 -26.05 -56.10
N GLU A 71 -2.30 -25.75 -54.89
CA GLU A 71 -2.63 -24.39 -54.49
C GLU A 71 -2.06 -24.29 -53.11
N ARG A 72 -1.19 -23.30 -52.86
CA ARG A 72 -0.72 -23.05 -51.50
C ARG A 72 -1.98 -22.83 -50.66
N ILE A 73 -2.48 -23.87 -50.00
CA ILE A 73 -3.32 -23.69 -48.83
C ILE A 73 -2.28 -23.25 -47.81
N ASP A 74 -1.94 -21.97 -47.93
CA ASP A 74 -1.45 -21.16 -46.84
C ASP A 74 -2.57 -21.31 -45.82
N GLN A 75 -2.51 -22.38 -45.01
CA GLN A 75 -2.99 -22.28 -43.65
C GLN A 75 -2.52 -20.90 -43.24
N PRO A 76 -3.41 -19.97 -42.84
CA PRO A 76 -2.94 -18.81 -42.13
C PRO A 76 -2.10 -19.44 -41.04
N TYR A 77 -0.78 -19.37 -41.20
CA TYR A 77 0.18 -19.76 -40.20
C TYR A 77 -0.01 -18.60 -39.25
N LEU A 78 -1.14 -18.63 -38.52
CA LEU A 78 -1.36 -17.89 -37.33
C LEU A 78 -0.15 -18.32 -36.54
N SER A 79 0.84 -17.42 -36.55
CA SER A 79 2.18 -17.81 -36.20
C SER A 79 2.05 -18.41 -34.81
N PRO A 80 2.80 -19.44 -34.42
CA PRO A 80 2.70 -19.91 -33.06
C PRO A 80 2.82 -18.74 -32.07
N GLN A 81 3.48 -17.64 -32.46
CA GLN A 81 3.39 -16.35 -31.79
C GLN A 81 2.02 -15.66 -31.84
N ASP A 82 1.35 -15.44 -32.98
CA ASP A 82 0.01 -14.80 -33.04
C ASP A 82 -1.05 -15.67 -32.36
N SER A 83 -1.01 -16.98 -32.54
CA SER A 83 -1.88 -17.94 -31.84
C SER A 83 -1.55 -18.00 -30.35
N MET A 84 -0.26 -17.93 -29.97
CA MET A 84 0.14 -17.78 -28.57
C MET A 84 -0.21 -16.39 -28.04
N MET A 85 -0.20 -15.34 -28.84
CA MET A 85 -0.48 -13.96 -28.42
C MET A 85 -1.98 -13.76 -28.25
N GLU A 86 -2.79 -14.43 -29.05
CA GLU A 86 -4.23 -14.61 -28.88
C GLU A 86 -4.53 -15.52 -27.67
N MET A 87 -3.78 -16.61 -27.47
CA MET A 87 -3.86 -17.41 -26.23
C MET A 87 -3.44 -16.60 -24.99
N LEU A 88 -2.37 -15.80 -25.07
CA LEU A 88 -1.79 -15.03 -23.96
C LEU A 88 -2.60 -13.76 -23.65
N SER A 89 -3.21 -13.14 -24.66
CA SER A 89 -4.15 -12.04 -24.46
C SER A 89 -5.50 -12.52 -23.92
N GLY A 90 -5.89 -13.78 -24.20
CA GLY A 90 -7.00 -14.48 -23.56
C GLY A 90 -6.67 -15.08 -22.18
N ILE A 91 -5.38 -15.25 -21.86
CA ILE A 91 -4.92 -15.61 -20.52
C ILE A 91 -5.06 -14.37 -19.64
N ASN A 92 -6.25 -14.23 -19.05
CA ASN A 92 -6.46 -13.32 -17.95
C ASN A 92 -5.71 -13.91 -16.74
N PRO A 93 -4.55 -13.34 -16.32
CA PRO A 93 -3.86 -13.88 -15.16
C PRO A 93 -4.87 -13.88 -14.03
N ARG A 94 -5.09 -15.06 -13.42
CA ARG A 94 -5.80 -15.14 -12.14
C ARG A 94 -4.93 -14.44 -11.12
N THR A 95 -4.99 -13.11 -11.13
CA THR A 95 -4.59 -12.32 -9.97
C THR A 95 -5.39 -12.92 -8.82
N PRO A 96 -4.75 -13.28 -7.68
CA PRO A 96 -5.48 -13.77 -6.53
C PRO A 96 -6.37 -12.62 -6.08
N SER A 97 -7.61 -12.62 -6.58
CA SER A 97 -8.49 -11.45 -6.62
C SER A 97 -8.79 -10.94 -5.22
N ARG A 98 -8.70 -11.82 -4.23
CA ARG A 98 -8.81 -11.48 -2.81
C ARG A 98 -7.52 -10.90 -2.25
N ALA A 99 -6.36 -11.50 -2.54
CA ALA A 99 -5.08 -11.07 -1.98
C ALA A 99 -4.63 -9.71 -2.55
N THR A 100 -4.78 -9.47 -3.85
CA THR A 100 -4.45 -8.16 -4.44
C THR A 100 -5.39 -7.07 -3.94
N LYS A 101 -6.70 -7.35 -3.80
CA LYS A 101 -7.65 -6.43 -3.17
C LYS A 101 -7.32 -6.16 -1.70
N LEU A 102 -6.91 -7.18 -0.94
CA LEU A 102 -6.50 -7.03 0.46
C LEU A 102 -5.22 -6.21 0.59
N LEU A 103 -4.24 -6.37 -0.31
CA LEU A 103 -3.03 -5.56 -0.32
C LEU A 103 -3.35 -4.09 -0.61
N ILE A 104 -4.15 -3.81 -1.63
CA ILE A 104 -4.57 -2.44 -1.96
C ILE A 104 -5.37 -1.83 -0.79
N ALA A 105 -6.31 -2.58 -0.21
CA ALA A 105 -7.05 -2.14 0.97
C ALA A 105 -6.12 -1.89 2.17
N GLY A 106 -5.09 -2.70 2.35
CA GLY A 106 -4.06 -2.52 3.37
C GLY A 106 -3.30 -1.21 3.21
N PHE A 107 -2.87 -0.88 1.99
CA PHE A 107 -2.22 0.41 1.72
C PHE A 107 -3.15 1.59 1.93
N ILE A 108 -4.41 1.50 1.51
CA ILE A 108 -5.42 2.54 1.76
C ILE A 108 -5.61 2.74 3.27
N CYS A 109 -5.71 1.67 4.05
CA CYS A 109 -5.82 1.72 5.50
C CYS A 109 -4.58 2.37 6.14
N LEU A 110 -3.38 2.04 5.66
CA LEU A 110 -2.14 2.65 6.15
C LEU A 110 -2.12 4.17 5.91
N ILE A 111 -2.49 4.61 4.71
CA ILE A 111 -2.57 6.03 4.36
C ILE A 111 -3.62 6.74 5.23
N LEU A 112 -4.82 6.14 5.38
CA LEU A 112 -5.87 6.67 6.25
C LEU A 112 -5.41 6.77 7.71
N SER A 113 -4.67 5.76 8.21
CA SER A 113 -4.11 5.78 9.56
C SER A 113 -3.06 6.88 9.75
N ALA A 114 -2.20 7.12 8.75
CA ALA A 114 -1.21 8.18 8.77
C ALA A 114 -1.87 9.57 8.77
N ILE A 115 -2.93 9.74 7.96
CA ILE A 115 -3.76 10.96 7.97
C ILE A 115 -4.38 11.16 9.35
N PHE A 116 -4.92 10.12 9.97
CA PHE A 116 -5.50 10.21 11.31
C PHE A 116 -4.46 10.61 12.38
N ILE A 117 -3.24 10.11 12.29
CA ILE A 117 -2.13 10.49 13.17
C ILE A 117 -1.79 11.99 13.02
N LEU A 118 -1.91 12.55 11.83
CA LEU A 118 -1.72 13.99 11.59
C LEU A 118 -2.80 14.83 12.29
N PHE A 119 -4.04 14.32 12.37
CA PHE A 119 -5.15 15.01 13.02
C PHE A 119 -5.17 14.85 14.55
N LEU A 120 -4.55 13.79 15.08
CA LEU A 120 -4.45 13.54 16.53
C LEU A 120 -3.89 14.73 17.34
N PRO A 121 -2.76 15.37 16.96
CA PRO A 121 -2.26 16.54 17.68
C PRO A 121 -3.20 17.75 17.57
N VAL A 122 -3.86 17.95 16.42
CA VAL A 122 -4.84 19.02 16.23
C VAL A 122 -6.05 18.84 17.16
N ALA A 123 -6.57 17.61 17.25
CA ALA A 123 -7.65 17.27 18.17
C ALA A 123 -7.23 17.49 19.64
N PHE A 124 -6.00 17.13 20.00
CA PHE A 124 -5.46 17.38 21.33
C PHE A 124 -5.36 18.88 21.65
N ILE A 125 -4.89 19.69 20.70
CA ILE A 125 -4.82 21.15 20.85
C ILE A 125 -6.23 21.74 21.05
N LEU A 126 -7.21 21.30 20.27
CA LEU A 126 -8.61 21.75 20.42
C LEU A 126 -9.19 21.35 21.79
N LEU A 127 -8.86 20.17 22.30
CA LEU A 127 -9.25 19.73 23.63
C LEU A 127 -8.62 20.60 24.73
N VAL A 128 -7.33 20.91 24.61
CA VAL A 128 -6.64 21.79 25.57
C VAL A 128 -7.25 23.20 25.54
N ILE A 129 -7.55 23.72 24.34
CA ILE A 129 -8.21 25.03 24.19
C ILE A 129 -9.61 25.01 24.80
N SER A 130 -10.42 23.99 24.55
CA SER A 130 -11.77 23.92 25.12
C SER A 130 -11.75 23.78 26.64
N ALA A 131 -10.83 23.00 27.19
CA ALA A 131 -10.60 22.91 28.64
C ALA A 131 -10.12 24.25 29.21
N ALA A 132 -9.21 24.96 28.53
CA ALA A 132 -8.77 26.28 28.95
C ALA A 132 -9.94 27.27 28.95
N ILE A 133 -10.74 27.31 27.89
CA ILE A 133 -11.95 28.14 27.83
C ILE A 133 -12.86 27.83 29.02
N MET A 134 -13.11 26.55 29.32
CA MET A 134 -13.91 26.16 30.49
C MET A 134 -13.33 26.69 31.82
N LEU A 135 -12.00 26.74 31.97
CA LEU A 135 -11.36 27.28 33.18
C LEU A 135 -11.39 28.83 33.26
N PHE A 136 -11.44 29.50 32.11
CA PHE A 136 -11.43 30.96 32.02
C PHE A 136 -12.83 31.58 31.94
N THR A 137 -13.85 30.83 31.53
CA THR A 137 -15.24 31.30 31.53
C THR A 137 -15.75 31.52 32.96
N LYS A 138 -16.61 32.52 33.12
CA LYS A 138 -17.22 32.85 34.42
C LYS A 138 -17.95 31.64 34.99
N ASP A 139 -18.74 30.96 34.15
CA ASP A 139 -19.56 29.81 34.52
C ASP A 139 -18.72 28.62 34.99
N GLY A 140 -17.60 28.34 34.32
CA GLY A 140 -16.73 27.24 34.72
C GLY A 140 -15.99 27.49 36.03
N ARG A 141 -15.56 28.74 36.29
CA ARG A 141 -15.00 29.12 37.60
C ARG A 141 -16.03 29.00 38.72
N ILE A 142 -17.26 29.43 38.48
CA ILE A 142 -18.37 29.28 39.43
C ILE A 142 -18.60 27.79 39.74
N ALA A 143 -18.70 26.94 38.71
CA ALA A 143 -18.91 25.50 38.86
C ALA A 143 -17.80 24.80 39.66
N ILE A 144 -16.53 25.16 39.41
CA ILE A 144 -15.40 24.57 40.15
C ILE A 144 -15.41 25.01 41.61
N CYS A 145 -15.63 26.31 41.88
CA CYS A 145 -15.66 26.81 43.26
C CYS A 145 -16.84 26.25 44.06
N THR A 146 -18.03 26.09 43.45
CA THR A 146 -19.18 25.49 44.12
C THR A 146 -18.97 24.01 44.42
N ASP A 147 -18.33 23.24 43.52
CA ASP A 147 -18.00 21.84 43.77
C ASP A 147 -16.96 21.68 44.90
N ILE A 148 -15.92 22.52 44.91
CA ILE A 148 -14.93 22.54 45.99
C ILE A 148 -15.59 22.93 47.33
N ALA A 149 -16.50 23.91 47.32
CA ALA A 149 -17.24 24.31 48.52
C ALA A 149 -18.07 23.14 49.07
N LYS A 150 -18.86 22.48 48.21
CA LYS A 150 -19.65 21.29 48.57
C LYS A 150 -18.78 20.18 49.15
N LYS A 151 -17.65 19.85 48.50
CA LYS A 151 -16.71 18.82 48.99
C LYS A 151 -16.04 19.21 50.31
N SER A 152 -15.82 20.50 50.54
CA SER A 152 -15.27 21.01 51.81
C SER A 152 -16.29 20.95 52.94
N MET A 153 -17.58 21.21 52.65
CA MET A 153 -18.68 21.02 53.62
C MET A 153 -18.83 19.56 54.02
N LEU A 154 -18.77 18.62 53.06
CA LEU A 154 -18.80 17.17 53.35
C LEU A 154 -17.63 16.70 54.22
N ARG A 155 -16.52 17.43 54.23
CA ARG A 155 -15.34 17.16 55.07
C ARG A 155 -15.35 17.93 56.39
N TYR A 156 -16.48 18.55 56.76
CA TYR A 156 -16.64 19.41 57.95
C TYR A 156 -15.63 20.57 58.02
N ASN A 157 -15.05 20.98 56.89
CA ASN A 157 -14.13 22.12 56.82
C ASN A 157 -14.89 23.38 56.39
N PHE A 158 -15.66 23.93 57.33
CA PHE A 158 -16.56 25.06 57.09
C PHE A 158 -15.85 26.37 56.76
N SER A 159 -14.67 26.61 57.34
CA SER A 159 -13.86 27.81 57.03
C SER A 159 -13.43 27.84 55.56
N LYS A 160 -13.00 26.69 55.02
CA LYS A 160 -12.63 26.57 53.62
C LYS A 160 -13.85 26.71 52.69
N ALA A 161 -14.98 26.12 53.06
CA ALA A 161 -16.21 26.21 52.29
C ALA A 161 -16.71 27.66 52.17
N GLU A 162 -16.76 28.40 53.28
CA GLU A 162 -17.15 29.82 53.31
C GLU A 162 -16.26 30.68 52.39
N LYS A 163 -14.94 30.43 52.41
CA LYS A 163 -13.99 31.14 51.55
C LYS A 163 -14.26 30.93 50.07
N GLU A 164 -14.62 29.71 49.66
CA GLU A 164 -14.95 29.41 48.26
C GLU A 164 -16.31 29.99 47.85
N CYS A 165 -17.34 29.93 48.69
CA CYS A 165 -18.63 30.57 48.43
C CYS A 165 -18.49 32.10 48.25
N ASN A 166 -17.67 32.74 49.06
CA ASN A 166 -17.39 34.18 48.93
C ASN A 166 -16.63 34.53 47.63
N LYS A 167 -15.82 33.62 47.08
CA LYS A 167 -15.23 33.83 45.74
C LYS A 167 -16.28 33.74 44.63
N VAL A 168 -17.25 32.82 44.75
CA VAL A 168 -18.36 32.70 43.80
C VAL A 168 -19.18 34.00 43.78
N LEU A 169 -19.55 34.53 44.96
CA LEU A 169 -20.34 35.77 45.07
C LEU A 169 -19.63 37.02 44.55
N LYS A 170 -18.29 37.01 44.46
CA LYS A 170 -17.53 38.09 43.81
C LYS A 170 -17.67 38.06 42.28
N ILE A 171 -17.83 36.87 41.70
CA ILE A 171 -17.97 36.68 40.25
C ILE A 171 -19.43 36.83 39.83
N ASP A 172 -20.34 36.23 40.60
CA ASP A 172 -21.78 36.23 40.40
C ASP A 172 -22.48 36.53 41.72
N LYS A 173 -22.92 37.77 41.88
CA LYS A 173 -23.50 38.27 43.13
C LYS A 173 -24.82 37.60 43.47
N ASP A 174 -25.56 37.14 42.48
CA ASP A 174 -26.93 36.62 42.64
C ASP A 174 -26.99 35.10 42.62
N ASN A 175 -25.84 34.45 42.80
CA ASN A 175 -25.76 33.00 42.85
C ASN A 175 -26.49 32.41 44.07
N GLU A 176 -27.67 31.84 43.82
CA GLU A 176 -28.52 31.25 44.86
C GLU A 176 -27.83 30.11 45.61
N SER A 177 -27.07 29.27 44.90
CA SER A 177 -26.39 28.10 45.48
C SER A 177 -25.34 28.51 46.50
N ALA A 178 -24.53 29.53 46.18
CA ALA A 178 -23.52 30.03 47.10
C ALA A 178 -24.13 30.70 48.34
N ARG A 179 -25.25 31.42 48.19
CA ARG A 179 -25.98 32.03 49.32
C ARG A 179 -26.58 30.97 50.24
N ALA A 180 -27.23 29.94 49.68
CA ALA A 180 -27.81 28.84 50.45
C ALA A 180 -26.74 28.07 51.25
N MET A 181 -25.56 27.82 50.64
CA MET A 181 -24.45 27.18 51.34
C MET A 181 -23.92 28.03 52.51
N LEU A 182 -23.81 29.36 52.34
CA LEU A 182 -23.39 30.26 53.41
C LEU A 182 -24.39 30.34 54.55
N ASP A 183 -25.69 30.39 54.23
CA ASP A 183 -26.75 30.38 55.25
C ASP A 183 -26.67 29.12 56.11
N PHE A 184 -26.51 27.95 55.47
CA PHE A 184 -26.32 26.68 56.17
C PHE A 184 -25.10 26.70 57.11
N ILE A 185 -23.95 27.17 56.62
CA ILE A 185 -22.72 27.28 57.42
C ILE A 185 -22.91 28.23 58.61
N SER A 186 -23.61 29.35 58.41
CA SER A 186 -23.87 30.33 59.47
C SER A 186 -24.78 29.79 60.57
N LYS A 187 -25.71 28.90 60.19
CA LYS A 187 -26.64 28.25 61.11
C LYS A 187 -25.96 27.17 61.94
N ASP A 188 -25.13 26.33 61.33
CA ASP A 188 -24.38 25.29 62.05
C ASP A 188 -23.38 25.87 63.05
N ARG A 189 -22.73 27.01 62.72
CA ARG A 189 -21.80 27.71 63.63
C ARG A 189 -22.49 28.27 64.88
N LYS A 190 -23.82 28.42 64.90
CA LYS A 190 -24.55 28.82 66.11
C LYS A 190 -24.74 27.68 67.12
N TYR A 191 -24.45 26.44 66.73
CA TYR A 191 -24.63 25.25 67.58
C TYR A 191 -23.32 24.59 68.01
N ILE A 192 -22.17 25.20 67.69
CA ILE A 192 -20.82 24.85 68.16
C ILE A 192 -20.33 25.99 69.05
#